data_AF-A0ABD3FTN1-F1
#
_entry.id   AF-A0ABD3FTN1-F1
#
_cell.length_a   1.000
_cell.length_b   1.000
_cell.length_c   1.000
_cell.angle_alpha   90.00
_cell.angle_beta   90.00
_cell.angle_gamma   90.00
#
_symmetry.space_group_name_H-M   'P 1'
#
loop_
_entity.id
_entity.type
_entity.pdbx_description
1 polymer ?
#
loop_
_entity_poly.entity_id
_entity_poly.type
_entity_poly.pdbx_seq_one_letter_code
_entity_poly.pdbx_strand_id
1 'polypeptide(L)'
;MKIKLDETISTSSLADYYNNPDVNVRPVLQALDVVARHLGAQHLTNVGRNFFSMRNPYPLKGGKELCWGYRQAVRVADRKLMMNVDQAAKAFYASKELMGLVLPALNARSVANIRDVSDVDKKNLDRALRKIKVVLTHRKDRKRAIFGVSEQPANQTMLKVKGDDMSVADYFSKRYVTLTYPQLPLVNVGSKRSNKKTWLPIELCEVASGQRCVKINEVDFAEITERPVSLPVLVSKRSLVRSVKPALRTIRTRLPLE
;
A
#
# COMPACT_ATOMS: atom_id res chain seq x y z
N MET A 1 21.41 -4.93 14.62
CA MET A 1 20.39 -4.18 15.37
C MET A 1 20.86 -4.13 16.82
N LYS A 2 20.96 -2.94 17.44
CA LYS A 2 21.33 -2.82 18.86
C LYS A 2 20.02 -2.70 19.65
N ILE A 3 19.81 -3.59 20.62
CA ILE A 3 18.66 -3.57 21.53
C ILE A 3 19.18 -3.12 22.89
N LYS A 4 18.52 -2.15 23.52
CA LYS A 4 18.84 -1.64 24.86
C LYS A 4 17.55 -1.50 25.64
N LEU A 5 17.61 -1.75 26.95
CA LEU A 5 16.52 -1.42 27.87
C LEU A 5 16.43 0.12 27.98
N ASP A 6 15.23 0.66 27.83
CA ASP A 6 14.96 2.10 27.93
C ASP A 6 14.25 2.40 29.26
N GLU A 7 13.12 1.74 29.51
CA GLU A 7 12.31 1.95 30.72
C GLU A 7 11.56 0.67 31.11
N THR A 8 11.21 0.53 32.40
CA THR A 8 10.28 -0.50 32.89
C THR A 8 8.91 0.13 33.14
N ILE A 9 7.90 -0.34 32.42
CA ILE A 9 6.53 0.19 32.52
C ILE A 9 5.76 -0.66 33.55
N SER A 10 5.42 -0.07 34.71
CA SER A 10 4.58 -0.74 35.70
C SER A 10 3.13 -0.87 35.22
N THR A 11 2.55 -2.06 35.37
CA THR A 11 1.13 -2.29 35.06
C THR A 11 0.21 -1.90 36.21
N SER A 12 0.74 -1.73 37.43
CA SER A 12 -0.02 -1.29 38.61
C SER A 12 -0.64 0.10 38.42
N SER A 13 -0.01 0.96 37.62
CA SER A 13 -0.48 2.32 37.34
C SER A 13 -1.91 2.37 36.79
N LEU A 14 -2.37 1.29 36.14
CA LEU A 14 -3.76 1.17 35.70
C LEU A 14 -4.73 0.96 36.86
N ALA A 15 -4.38 0.13 37.83
CA ALA A 15 -5.18 -0.09 39.03
C ALA A 15 -5.18 1.19 39.90
N ASP A 16 -4.01 1.81 40.05
CA ASP A 16 -3.84 3.05 40.80
C ASP A 16 -4.68 4.19 40.21
N TYR A 17 -4.79 4.25 38.88
CA TYR A 17 -5.60 5.24 38.19
C TYR A 17 -7.10 5.18 38.51
N TYR A 18 -7.64 3.98 38.80
CA TYR A 18 -9.04 3.85 39.20
C TYR A 18 -9.33 4.43 40.58
N ASN A 19 -8.31 4.54 41.42
CA ASN A 19 -8.40 5.17 42.73
C ASN A 19 -8.01 6.65 42.68
N ASN A 20 -7.07 7.02 41.80
CA ASN A 20 -6.57 8.38 41.63
C ASN A 20 -6.42 8.75 40.13
N PRO A 21 -7.31 9.59 39.58
CA PRO A 21 -7.26 10.02 38.18
C PRO A 21 -6.02 10.81 37.77
N ASP A 22 -5.19 11.30 38.70
CA ASP A 22 -3.95 12.03 38.40
C ASP A 22 -2.79 11.12 37.99
N VAL A 23 -2.93 9.80 38.17
CA VAL A 23 -1.89 8.82 37.80
C VAL A 23 -1.71 8.77 36.27
N ASN A 24 -0.47 8.91 35.80
CA ASN A 24 -0.17 8.87 34.37
C ASN A 24 -0.19 7.43 33.81
N VAL A 25 -1.31 7.04 33.22
CA VAL A 25 -1.50 5.73 32.57
C VAL A 25 -1.01 5.66 31.13
N ARG A 26 -0.53 6.77 30.54
CA ARG A 26 -0.18 6.81 29.11
C ARG A 26 0.89 5.79 28.71
N PRO A 27 1.98 5.58 29.46
CA PRO A 27 2.99 4.58 29.08
C PRO A 27 2.42 3.17 29.00
N VAL A 28 1.60 2.79 29.99
CA VAL A 28 0.94 1.48 30.03
C VAL A 28 -0.02 1.32 28.86
N LEU A 29 -0.88 2.31 28.60
CA LEU A 29 -1.82 2.27 27.48
C LEU A 29 -1.10 2.17 26.13
N GLN A 30 0.03 2.87 25.95
CA GLN A 30 0.85 2.78 24.74
C GLN A 30 1.47 1.39 24.59
N ALA A 31 2.00 0.80 25.66
CA ALA A 31 2.54 -0.55 25.65
C ALA A 31 1.45 -1.57 25.27
N LEU A 32 0.25 -1.44 25.84
CA LEU A 32 -0.90 -2.29 25.52
C LEU A 32 -1.37 -2.11 24.08
N ASP A 33 -1.40 -0.88 23.57
CA ASP A 33 -1.69 -0.60 22.16
C ASP A 33 -0.67 -1.28 21.25
N VAL A 34 0.63 -1.23 21.55
CA VAL A 34 1.67 -1.90 20.75
C VAL A 34 1.44 -3.41 20.74
N VAL A 35 1.18 -4.03 21.90
CA VAL A 35 0.88 -5.47 22.01
C VAL A 35 -0.39 -5.83 21.22
N ALA A 36 -1.48 -5.07 21.41
CA ALA A 36 -2.74 -5.28 20.70
C ALA A 36 -2.59 -5.22 19.18
N ARG A 37 -1.70 -4.33 18.71
CA ARG A 37 -1.47 -4.03 17.30
C ARG A 37 -0.48 -4.99 16.65
N HIS A 38 0.27 -5.78 17.42
CA HIS A 38 1.35 -6.62 16.92
C HIS A 38 0.90 -7.57 15.80
N LEU A 39 -0.16 -8.36 16.05
CA LEU A 39 -0.64 -9.34 15.07
C LEU A 39 -1.22 -8.67 13.81
N GLY A 40 -1.96 -7.56 14.00
CA GLY A 40 -2.47 -6.77 12.88
C GLY A 40 -1.34 -6.22 12.00
N ALA A 41 -0.25 -5.77 12.61
CA ALA A 41 0.92 -5.28 11.88
C ALA A 41 1.69 -6.36 11.11
N GLN A 42 1.56 -7.63 11.50
CA GLN A 42 2.18 -8.77 10.79
C GLN A 42 1.37 -9.21 9.56
N HIS A 43 0.05 -9.10 9.59
CA HIS A 43 -0.81 -9.70 8.58
C HIS A 43 -1.59 -8.70 7.72
N LEU A 44 -1.72 -7.45 8.16
CA LEU A 44 -2.50 -6.42 7.49
C LEU A 44 -1.61 -5.26 7.04
N THR A 45 -2.11 -4.48 6.09
CA THR A 45 -1.42 -3.27 5.66
C THR A 45 -1.67 -2.15 6.65
N ASN A 46 -0.62 -1.68 7.32
CA ASN A 46 -0.70 -0.57 8.26
C ASN A 46 -0.63 0.79 7.53
N VAL A 47 -1.61 1.64 7.78
CA VAL A 47 -1.59 3.05 7.36
C VAL A 47 -1.94 3.92 8.58
N GLY A 48 -0.93 4.55 9.16
CA GLY A 48 -1.09 5.38 10.35
C GLY A 48 -1.51 4.54 11.56
N ARG A 49 -2.73 4.75 12.06
CA ARG A 49 -3.31 3.97 13.17
C ARG A 49 -4.30 2.88 12.71
N ASN A 50 -4.48 2.72 11.40
CA ASN A 50 -5.47 1.81 10.82
C ASN A 50 -4.79 0.61 10.17
N PHE A 51 -5.47 -0.52 10.17
CA PHE A 51 -5.09 -1.74 9.47
C PHE A 51 -6.07 -2.06 8.36
N PHE A 52 -5.57 -2.43 7.18
CA PHE A 52 -6.38 -2.73 6.01
C PHE A 52 -6.09 -4.13 5.48
N SER A 53 -7.14 -4.86 5.15
CA SER A 53 -7.05 -6.14 4.43
C SER A 53 -7.02 -5.87 2.93
N MET A 54 -6.05 -6.48 2.25
CA MET A 54 -5.99 -6.48 0.77
C MET A 54 -6.78 -7.67 0.18
N ARG A 55 -7.50 -8.43 1.00
CA ARG A 55 -8.33 -9.55 0.55
C ARG A 55 -9.70 -9.05 0.12
N ASN A 56 -10.17 -9.54 -1.02
CA ASN A 56 -11.47 -9.21 -1.61
C ASN A 56 -11.73 -7.69 -1.65
N PRO A 57 -10.80 -6.90 -2.23
CA PRO A 57 -11.01 -5.47 -2.36
C PRO A 57 -12.13 -5.21 -3.38
N TYR A 58 -12.75 -4.04 -3.29
CA TYR A 58 -13.75 -3.63 -4.26
C TYR A 58 -13.10 -2.79 -5.36
N PRO A 59 -13.24 -3.15 -6.64
CA PRO A 59 -12.58 -2.43 -7.72
C PRO A 59 -13.13 -1.01 -7.84
N LEU A 60 -12.22 -0.03 -7.90
CA LEU A 60 -12.52 1.36 -8.24
C LEU A 60 -12.00 1.64 -9.65
N LYS A 61 -12.42 2.76 -10.24
CA LYS A 61 -11.90 3.20 -11.53
C LYS A 61 -10.42 3.60 -11.41
N GLY A 62 -9.72 3.63 -12.54
CA GLY A 62 -8.37 4.18 -12.57
C GLY A 62 -7.27 3.28 -11.98
N GLY A 63 -7.46 1.95 -11.99
CA GLY A 63 -6.52 0.99 -11.39
C GLY A 63 -6.42 1.10 -9.87
N LYS A 64 -7.49 1.57 -9.23
CA LYS A 64 -7.61 1.71 -7.78
C LYS A 64 -8.55 0.62 -7.25
N GLU A 65 -8.50 0.41 -5.94
CA GLU A 65 -9.39 -0.50 -5.25
C GLU A 65 -9.69 0.02 -3.84
N LEU A 66 -10.90 -0.22 -3.36
CA LEU A 66 -11.34 0.08 -2.02
C LEU A 66 -11.06 -1.12 -1.12
N CYS A 67 -10.25 -0.90 -0.09
CA CYS A 67 -9.94 -1.91 0.91
C CYS A 67 -10.57 -1.54 2.25
N TRP A 68 -11.12 -2.54 2.92
CA TRP A 68 -11.67 -2.40 4.26
C TRP A 68 -10.64 -2.75 5.32
N GLY A 69 -10.87 -2.17 6.48
CA GLY A 69 -9.96 -2.21 7.59
C GLY A 69 -10.61 -1.74 8.86
N TYR A 70 -9.76 -1.46 9.84
CA TYR A 70 -10.20 -0.96 11.13
C TYR A 70 -9.13 -0.12 11.81
N ARG A 71 -9.61 0.77 12.67
CA ARG A 71 -8.82 1.43 13.69
C ARG A 71 -9.07 0.70 14.99
N GLN A 72 -8.02 0.47 15.78
CA GLN A 72 -8.17 -0.03 17.14
C GLN A 72 -7.35 0.82 18.10
N ALA A 73 -7.86 1.00 19.31
CA ALA A 73 -7.18 1.67 20.41
C ALA A 73 -7.66 1.14 21.76
N VAL A 74 -6.73 0.83 22.65
CA VAL A 74 -7.00 0.54 24.06
C VAL A 74 -7.30 1.85 24.79
N ARG A 75 -8.38 1.85 25.56
CA ARG A 75 -8.85 2.99 26.35
C ARG A 75 -9.16 2.54 27.76
N VAL A 76 -8.93 3.44 28.71
CA VAL A 76 -9.49 3.28 30.06
C VAL A 76 -10.98 3.61 30.01
N ALA A 77 -11.77 2.79 30.68
CA ALA A 77 -13.18 3.00 30.97
C ALA A 77 -13.41 2.73 32.46
N ASP A 78 -14.63 2.97 32.94
CA ASP A 78 -14.96 2.75 34.35
C ASP A 78 -14.60 1.33 34.82
N ARG A 79 -13.62 1.25 35.73
CA ARG A 79 -13.03 0.05 36.34
C ARG A 79 -12.54 -1.04 35.38
N LYS A 80 -12.34 -0.74 34.09
CA LYS A 80 -11.83 -1.71 33.10
C LYS A 80 -11.17 -1.06 31.90
N LEU A 81 -10.40 -1.87 31.16
CA LEU A 81 -9.92 -1.49 29.83
C LEU A 81 -10.93 -1.87 28.76
N MET A 82 -11.09 -1.00 27.77
CA MET A 82 -11.89 -1.27 26.58
C MET A 82 -11.04 -1.13 25.32
N MET A 83 -11.24 -2.04 24.38
CA MET A 83 -10.71 -1.92 23.02
C MET A 83 -11.75 -1.23 22.17
N ASN A 84 -11.51 0.03 21.81
CA ASN A 84 -12.32 0.69 20.80
C ASN A 84 -11.90 0.17 19.42
N VAL A 85 -12.87 -0.23 18.59
CA VAL A 85 -12.63 -0.73 17.23
C VAL A 85 -13.61 -0.06 16.27
N ASP A 86 -13.08 0.77 15.38
CA ASP A 86 -13.85 1.51 14.39
C ASP A 86 -13.57 0.94 13.00
N GLN A 87 -14.61 0.78 12.18
CA GLN A 87 -14.44 0.38 10.78
C GLN A 87 -13.70 1.49 10.01
N ALA A 88 -12.86 1.09 9.07
CA ALA A 88 -12.21 2.00 8.14
C ALA A 88 -12.31 1.44 6.71
N ALA A 89 -12.34 2.32 5.73
CA ALA A 89 -12.13 1.97 4.33
C ALA A 89 -11.20 3.00 3.69
N LYS A 90 -10.40 2.57 2.72
CA LYS A 90 -9.47 3.46 2.03
C LYS A 90 -9.14 2.95 0.64
N ALA A 91 -8.86 3.88 -0.27
CA ALA A 91 -8.36 3.54 -1.60
C ALA A 91 -6.89 3.11 -1.58
N PHE A 92 -6.60 2.03 -2.28
CA PHE A 92 -5.28 1.49 -2.58
C PHE A 92 -5.11 1.39 -4.09
N TYR A 93 -3.88 1.30 -4.56
CA TYR A 93 -3.62 0.91 -5.95
C TYR A 93 -3.83 -0.59 -6.08
N ALA A 94 -4.57 -1.00 -7.10
CA ALA A 94 -4.84 -2.39 -7.36
C ALA A 94 -3.53 -3.14 -7.66
N SER A 95 -3.34 -4.29 -7.02
CA SER A 95 -2.17 -5.15 -7.23
C SER A 95 -2.28 -5.94 -8.54
N LYS A 96 -2.24 -5.24 -9.67
CA LYS A 96 -2.41 -5.77 -11.03
C LYS A 96 -1.32 -5.23 -11.97
N GLU A 97 -1.41 -5.55 -13.25
CA GLU A 97 -0.51 -5.03 -14.28
C GLU A 97 -0.48 -3.50 -14.25
N LEU A 98 0.71 -2.92 -14.41
CA LEU A 98 0.90 -1.47 -14.41
C LEU A 98 0.05 -0.76 -15.48
N MET A 99 -0.29 -1.49 -16.55
CA MET A 99 -1.20 -1.04 -17.59
C MET A 99 -2.57 -0.57 -17.05
N GLY A 100 -3.05 -1.14 -15.96
CA GLY A 100 -4.29 -0.71 -15.30
C GLY A 100 -4.25 0.72 -14.76
N LEU A 101 -3.06 1.27 -14.52
CA LEU A 101 -2.86 2.70 -14.16
C LEU A 101 -2.51 3.57 -15.37
N VAL A 102 -1.89 2.99 -16.40
CA VAL A 102 -1.47 3.70 -17.61
C VAL A 102 -2.66 4.07 -18.49
N LEU A 103 -3.58 3.14 -18.75
CA LEU A 103 -4.74 3.39 -19.60
C LEU A 103 -5.59 4.57 -19.08
N PRO A 104 -5.96 4.64 -17.80
CA PRO A 104 -6.69 5.78 -17.26
C PRO A 104 -5.88 7.10 -17.28
N ALA A 105 -4.57 7.03 -17.05
CA ALA A 105 -3.71 8.22 -17.08
C ALA A 105 -3.56 8.83 -18.48
N LEU A 106 -3.72 8.01 -19.52
CA LEU A 106 -3.73 8.40 -20.94
C LEU A 106 -5.14 8.66 -21.49
N ASN A 107 -6.18 8.54 -20.67
CA ASN A 107 -7.57 8.54 -21.11
C ASN A 107 -7.84 7.56 -22.27
N ALA A 108 -7.14 6.43 -22.28
CA ALA A 108 -7.23 5.39 -23.30
C ALA A 108 -8.10 4.23 -22.83
N ARG A 109 -8.97 3.73 -23.71
CA ARG A 109 -9.83 2.56 -23.43
C ARG A 109 -9.09 1.23 -23.57
N SER A 110 -8.12 1.18 -24.47
CA SER A 110 -7.31 -0.01 -24.77
C SER A 110 -5.92 0.40 -25.21
N VAL A 111 -4.98 -0.54 -25.17
CA VAL A 111 -3.59 -0.31 -25.58
C VAL A 111 -3.50 0.00 -27.08
N ALA A 112 -4.38 -0.61 -27.89
CA ALA A 112 -4.45 -0.37 -29.33
C ALA A 112 -4.79 1.08 -29.71
N ASN A 113 -5.42 1.83 -28.79
CA ASN A 113 -5.73 3.24 -28.99
C ASN A 113 -4.55 4.16 -28.66
N ILE A 114 -3.47 3.63 -28.07
CA ILE A 114 -2.26 4.38 -27.78
C ILE A 114 -1.36 4.30 -29.02
N ARG A 115 -1.53 5.24 -29.95
CA ARG A 115 -0.68 5.35 -31.15
C ARG A 115 0.56 6.19 -30.87
N ASP A 116 0.35 7.44 -30.49
CA ASP A 116 1.41 8.39 -30.18
C ASP A 116 1.23 8.93 -28.77
N VAL A 117 2.21 8.69 -27.90
CA VAL A 117 2.21 9.25 -26.54
C VAL A 117 2.80 10.66 -26.63
N SER A 118 1.93 11.67 -26.58
CA SER A 118 2.33 13.09 -26.62
C SER A 118 3.17 13.49 -25.39
N ASP A 119 3.85 14.64 -25.44
CA ASP A 119 4.60 15.12 -24.27
C ASP A 119 3.69 15.47 -23.08
N VAL A 120 2.43 15.83 -23.34
CA VAL A 120 1.41 16.02 -22.29
C VAL A 120 1.09 14.68 -21.63
N ASP A 121 0.92 13.63 -22.42
CA ASP A 121 0.66 12.27 -21.96
C ASP A 121 1.83 11.72 -21.13
N LYS A 122 3.07 11.92 -21.58
CA LYS A 122 4.27 11.54 -20.81
C LYS A 122 4.30 12.25 -19.45
N LYS A 123 3.95 13.54 -19.39
CA LYS A 123 3.85 14.30 -18.13
C LYS A 123 2.73 13.75 -17.23
N ASN A 124 1.59 13.38 -17.79
CA ASN A 124 0.49 12.76 -17.05
C ASN A 124 0.88 11.39 -16.49
N LEU A 125 1.57 10.57 -17.27
CA LEU A 125 2.12 9.29 -16.83
C LEU A 125 3.18 9.45 -15.74
N ASP A 126 4.15 10.36 -15.89
CA ASP A 126 5.15 10.63 -14.85
C ASP A 126 4.48 11.02 -13.54
N ARG A 127 3.47 11.89 -13.60
CA ARG A 127 2.68 12.28 -12.41
C ARG A 127 1.90 11.10 -11.83
N ALA A 128 1.26 10.29 -12.65
CA ALA A 128 0.41 9.19 -12.20
C ALA A 128 1.22 8.07 -11.54
N LEU A 129 2.37 7.72 -12.13
CA LEU A 129 3.16 6.55 -11.74
C LEU A 129 4.27 6.84 -10.73
N ARG A 130 4.69 8.11 -10.57
CA ARG A 130 5.80 8.48 -9.68
C ARG A 130 5.56 7.99 -8.24
N LYS A 131 6.61 7.38 -7.68
CA LYS A 131 6.67 6.77 -6.33
C LYS A 131 5.84 5.50 -6.15
N ILE A 132 5.07 5.06 -7.15
CA ILE A 132 4.42 3.75 -7.10
C ILE A 132 5.49 2.68 -7.19
N LYS A 133 5.42 1.70 -6.28
CA LYS A 133 6.31 0.53 -6.27
C LYS A 133 5.75 -0.54 -7.18
N VAL A 134 6.61 -1.15 -7.98
CA VAL A 134 6.29 -2.24 -8.88
C VAL A 134 7.14 -3.47 -8.58
N VAL A 135 6.62 -4.63 -8.97
CA VAL A 135 7.33 -5.91 -9.03
C VAL A 135 7.44 -6.30 -10.49
N LEU A 136 8.53 -6.98 -10.85
CA LEU A 136 8.79 -7.38 -12.23
C LEU A 136 8.17 -8.75 -12.48
N THR A 137 7.56 -8.92 -13.65
CA THR A 137 6.92 -10.19 -14.03
C THR A 137 7.90 -11.18 -14.65
N HIS A 138 8.87 -10.68 -15.44
CA HIS A 138 9.85 -11.50 -16.14
C HIS A 138 10.94 -12.12 -15.25
N ARG A 139 11.07 -11.70 -13.99
CA ARG A 139 12.04 -12.26 -13.03
C ARG A 139 11.63 -12.00 -11.58
N LYS A 140 12.10 -12.85 -10.66
CA LYS A 140 11.97 -12.59 -9.22
C LYS A 140 12.90 -11.43 -8.83
N ASP A 141 12.31 -10.29 -8.48
CA ASP A 141 13.03 -9.09 -8.02
C ASP A 141 12.32 -8.49 -6.81
N ARG A 142 13.03 -7.63 -6.07
CA ARG A 142 12.43 -6.85 -4.98
C ARG A 142 11.52 -5.76 -5.54
N LYS A 143 10.60 -5.26 -4.70
CA LYS A 143 9.76 -4.09 -5.02
C LYS A 143 10.65 -2.88 -5.35
N ARG A 144 10.40 -2.20 -6.47
CA ARG A 144 11.13 -0.98 -6.89
C ARG A 144 10.18 0.18 -7.13
N ALA A 145 10.54 1.37 -6.67
CA ALA A 145 9.74 2.57 -6.91
C ALA A 145 10.01 3.15 -8.30
N ILE A 146 8.95 3.65 -8.96
CA ILE A 146 9.07 4.39 -10.22
C ILE A 146 9.50 5.83 -9.92
N PHE A 147 10.56 6.28 -10.59
CA PHE A 147 11.10 7.64 -10.46
C PHE A 147 10.73 8.55 -11.63
N GLY A 148 10.38 7.95 -12.78
CA GLY A 148 9.78 8.66 -13.89
C GLY A 148 9.56 7.79 -15.12
N VAL A 149 9.23 8.44 -16.23
CA VAL A 149 8.90 7.82 -17.53
C VAL A 149 9.92 8.25 -18.58
N SER A 150 10.20 7.42 -19.59
CA SER A 150 11.13 7.75 -20.67
C SER A 150 10.53 8.73 -21.66
N GLU A 151 11.41 9.49 -22.32
CA GLU A 151 11.01 10.41 -23.40
C GLU A 151 10.73 9.67 -24.70
N GLN A 152 11.47 8.59 -24.96
CA GLN A 152 11.36 7.73 -26.14
C GLN A 152 10.69 6.39 -25.80
N PRO A 153 10.07 5.74 -26.79
CA PRO A 153 9.49 4.40 -26.64
C PRO A 153 10.57 3.31 -26.49
N ALA A 154 10.14 2.10 -26.14
CA ALA A 154 11.05 0.97 -25.88
C ALA A 154 11.88 0.54 -27.09
N ASN A 155 11.33 0.63 -28.31
CA ASN A 155 12.05 0.33 -29.56
C ASN A 155 13.06 1.40 -29.98
N GLN A 156 12.98 2.62 -29.44
CA GLN A 156 13.91 3.72 -29.79
C GLN A 156 14.89 4.04 -28.67
N THR A 157 14.57 3.68 -27.43
CA THR A 157 15.47 3.92 -26.29
C THR A 157 16.67 2.98 -26.37
N MET A 158 17.86 3.52 -26.55
CA MET A 158 19.10 2.74 -26.69
C MET A 158 19.76 2.43 -25.34
N LEU A 159 20.34 1.23 -25.21
CA LEU A 159 21.15 0.77 -24.09
C LEU A 159 22.49 0.25 -24.58
N LYS A 160 23.56 0.63 -23.86
CA LYS A 160 24.90 0.03 -24.01
C LYS A 160 25.01 -1.22 -23.15
N VAL A 161 24.99 -2.38 -23.78
CA VAL A 161 25.11 -3.68 -23.10
C VAL A 161 26.32 -4.42 -23.65
N LYS A 162 27.36 -4.61 -22.82
CA LYS A 162 28.61 -5.33 -23.19
C LYS A 162 29.35 -4.76 -24.43
N GLY A 163 29.17 -3.48 -24.73
CA GLY A 163 29.82 -2.82 -25.88
C GLY A 163 28.91 -2.65 -27.09
N ASP A 164 27.80 -3.37 -27.15
CA ASP A 164 26.81 -3.23 -28.22
C ASP A 164 25.71 -2.22 -27.84
N ASP A 165 25.39 -1.33 -28.78
CA ASP A 165 24.23 -0.46 -28.73
C ASP A 165 23.01 -1.21 -29.26
N MET A 166 22.00 -1.43 -28.42
CA MET A 166 20.74 -2.04 -28.81
C MET A 166 19.56 -1.34 -28.16
N SER A 167 18.38 -1.41 -28.78
CA SER A 167 17.18 -0.86 -28.15
C SER A 167 16.78 -1.66 -26.91
N VAL A 168 16.00 -1.04 -26.02
CA VAL A 168 15.42 -1.74 -24.86
C VAL A 168 14.55 -2.90 -25.35
N ALA A 169 13.76 -2.71 -26.41
CA ALA A 169 12.94 -3.76 -26.99
C ALA A 169 13.78 -4.96 -27.47
N ASP A 170 14.88 -4.72 -28.19
CA ASP A 170 15.77 -5.79 -28.67
C ASP A 170 16.46 -6.52 -27.53
N TYR A 171 16.91 -5.78 -26.50
CA TYR A 171 17.51 -6.37 -25.32
C TYR A 171 16.56 -7.35 -24.62
N PHE A 172 15.29 -6.94 -24.42
CA PHE A 172 14.30 -7.80 -23.79
C PHE A 172 13.91 -8.98 -24.68
N SER A 173 13.76 -8.78 -26.00
CA SER A 173 13.47 -9.85 -26.95
C SER A 173 14.57 -10.92 -26.97
N LYS A 174 15.85 -10.51 -26.95
CA LYS A 174 17.00 -11.44 -26.96
C LYS A 174 17.21 -12.18 -25.64
N ARG A 175 16.92 -11.55 -24.50
CA ARG A 175 17.31 -12.07 -23.18
C ARG A 175 16.17 -12.64 -22.34
N TYR A 176 14.94 -12.20 -22.58
CA TYR A 176 13.79 -12.54 -21.75
C TYR A 176 12.55 -12.86 -22.61
N VAL A 177 11.86 -11.84 -23.10
CA VAL A 177 10.56 -11.94 -23.77
C VAL A 177 10.42 -10.85 -24.82
N THR A 178 9.76 -11.18 -25.93
CA THR A 178 9.41 -10.22 -26.97
C THR A 178 8.29 -9.31 -26.49
N LEU A 179 8.50 -7.99 -26.62
CA LEU A 179 7.53 -7.02 -26.12
C LEU A 179 6.30 -6.95 -27.02
N THR A 180 5.10 -6.89 -26.41
CA THR A 180 3.85 -6.75 -27.17
C THR A 180 3.63 -5.29 -27.59
N TYR A 181 4.06 -4.35 -26.75
CA TYR A 181 3.86 -2.92 -26.97
C TYR A 181 5.18 -2.14 -26.94
N PRO A 182 6.10 -2.39 -27.90
CA PRO A 182 7.40 -1.73 -27.94
C PRO A 182 7.31 -0.22 -28.23
N GLN A 183 6.15 0.25 -28.69
CA GLN A 183 5.84 1.66 -28.96
C GLN A 183 5.55 2.47 -27.68
N LEU A 184 5.37 1.81 -26.53
CA LEU A 184 5.09 2.50 -25.27
C LEU A 184 6.37 3.02 -24.61
N PRO A 185 6.28 4.11 -23.84
CA PRO A 185 7.39 4.57 -23.01
C PRO A 185 7.71 3.57 -21.89
N LEU A 186 8.89 3.72 -21.32
CA LEU A 186 9.46 2.89 -20.28
C LEU A 186 9.31 3.59 -18.92
N VAL A 187 9.34 2.80 -17.84
CA VAL A 187 9.42 3.34 -16.47
C VAL A 187 10.83 3.23 -15.92
N ASN A 188 11.31 4.28 -15.26
CA ASN A 188 12.59 4.28 -14.57
C ASN A 188 12.39 3.78 -13.13
N VAL A 189 13.00 2.64 -12.81
CA VAL A 189 13.01 2.06 -11.45
C VAL A 189 14.39 2.16 -10.76
N GLY A 190 15.34 2.85 -11.39
CA GLY A 190 16.68 3.10 -10.90
C GLY A 190 16.74 4.36 -10.04
N SER A 191 17.66 5.25 -10.34
CA SER A 191 17.74 6.58 -9.72
C SER A 191 17.24 7.67 -10.67
N LYS A 192 16.89 8.83 -10.11
CA LYS A 192 16.66 10.05 -10.91
C LYS A 192 17.95 10.61 -11.52
N ARG A 193 19.12 10.25 -10.98
CA ARG A 193 20.44 10.64 -11.53
C ARG A 193 20.65 9.96 -12.89
N SER A 194 21.09 10.74 -13.89
CA SER A 194 21.20 10.30 -15.29
C SER A 194 21.98 8.98 -15.45
N ASN A 195 23.13 8.84 -14.78
CA ASN A 195 24.01 7.66 -14.91
C ASN A 195 23.55 6.42 -14.15
N LYS A 196 22.39 6.45 -13.47
CA LYS A 196 21.84 5.31 -12.70
C LYS A 196 20.37 5.04 -13.03
N LYS A 197 19.90 5.48 -14.20
CA LYS A 197 18.56 5.15 -14.69
C LYS A 197 18.49 3.66 -15.02
N THR A 198 17.38 3.03 -14.70
CA THR A 198 17.10 1.63 -15.06
C THR A 198 15.73 1.60 -15.69
N TRP A 199 15.71 1.47 -17.02
CA TRP A 199 14.49 1.49 -17.79
C TRP A 199 13.87 0.11 -17.89
N LEU A 200 12.56 0.05 -17.71
CA LEU A 200 11.78 -1.17 -17.81
C LEU A 200 10.51 -0.95 -18.64
N PRO A 201 10.15 -1.90 -19.52
CA PRO A 201 8.86 -1.90 -20.18
C PRO A 201 7.72 -1.94 -19.18
N ILE A 202 6.68 -1.13 -19.43
CA ILE A 202 5.48 -1.04 -18.59
C ILE A 202 4.78 -2.41 -18.48
N GLU A 203 4.72 -3.15 -19.58
CA GLU A 203 4.11 -4.49 -19.67
C GLU A 203 4.81 -5.54 -18.78
N LEU A 204 6.06 -5.29 -18.38
CA LEU A 204 6.81 -6.20 -17.50
C LEU A 204 6.74 -5.80 -16.02
N CYS A 205 5.84 -4.89 -15.67
CA CYS A 205 5.67 -4.34 -14.33
C CYS A 205 4.25 -4.61 -13.80
N GLU A 206 4.17 -5.12 -12.57
CA GLU A 206 2.95 -5.20 -11.79
C GLU A 206 3.02 -4.25 -10.59
N VAL A 207 1.90 -3.61 -10.25
CA VAL A 207 1.81 -2.75 -9.08
C VAL A 207 1.93 -3.58 -7.81
N ALA A 208 2.84 -3.21 -6.92
CA ALA A 208 3.00 -3.92 -5.66
C ALA A 208 1.78 -3.70 -4.74
N SER A 209 1.31 -4.76 -4.09
CA SER A 209 0.20 -4.70 -3.13
C SER A 209 0.45 -3.81 -1.91
N GLY A 210 -0.65 -3.34 -1.29
CA GLY A 210 -0.65 -2.60 -0.03
C GLY A 210 -0.24 -1.14 -0.15
N GLN A 211 -0.26 -0.57 -1.35
CA GLN A 211 0.12 0.81 -1.59
C GLN A 211 -1.10 1.74 -1.56
N ARG A 212 -1.16 2.59 -0.55
CA ARG A 212 -2.24 3.57 -0.42
C ARG A 212 -2.27 4.52 -1.61
N CYS A 213 -3.45 4.70 -2.20
CA CYS A 213 -3.67 5.74 -3.18
C CYS A 213 -3.77 7.11 -2.48
N VAL A 214 -2.90 8.05 -2.85
CA VAL A 214 -2.95 9.42 -2.30
C VAL A 214 -3.82 10.33 -3.16
N LYS A 215 -3.94 10.03 -4.46
CA LYS A 215 -4.68 10.81 -5.44
C LYS A 215 -6.07 10.23 -5.65
N ILE A 216 -7.03 10.74 -4.89
CA ILE A 216 -8.42 10.32 -4.92
C ILE A 216 -9.21 11.39 -5.67
N ASN A 217 -10.03 10.98 -6.63
CA ASN A 217 -10.88 11.89 -7.39
C ASN A 217 -12.28 11.96 -6.73
N GLU A 218 -13.12 12.92 -7.09
CA GLU A 218 -14.47 13.08 -6.49
C GLU A 218 -15.34 11.83 -6.61
N VAL A 219 -15.30 11.14 -7.76
CA VAL A 219 -16.02 9.88 -7.96
C VAL A 219 -15.54 8.80 -6.99
N ASP A 220 -14.23 8.65 -6.83
CA ASP A 220 -13.67 7.71 -5.86
C ASP A 220 -14.07 8.11 -4.44
N PHE A 221 -14.11 9.41 -4.14
CA PHE A 221 -14.46 9.93 -2.82
C PHE A 221 -15.90 9.59 -2.44
N ALA A 222 -16.85 9.72 -3.36
CA ALA A 222 -18.24 9.31 -3.16
C ALA A 222 -18.31 7.81 -2.86
N GLU A 223 -17.69 6.97 -3.70
CA GLU A 223 -17.67 5.52 -3.49
C GLU A 223 -17.01 5.11 -2.16
N ILE A 224 -15.91 5.75 -1.77
CA ILE A 224 -15.22 5.52 -0.49
C ILE A 224 -16.11 5.91 0.70
N THR A 225 -16.96 6.91 0.56
CA THR A 225 -17.80 7.43 1.65
C THR A 225 -19.10 6.63 1.81
N GLU A 226 -19.74 6.26 0.70
CA GLU A 226 -21.05 5.60 0.70
C GLU A 226 -20.98 4.08 0.95
N ARG A 227 -19.95 3.41 0.42
CA ARG A 227 -19.82 1.94 0.49
C ARG A 227 -19.57 1.38 1.90
N PRO A 228 -18.74 1.98 2.75
CA PRO A 228 -18.48 1.41 4.08
C PRO A 228 -19.72 1.49 4.98
N VAL A 229 -20.56 2.49 4.77
CA VAL A 229 -21.81 2.73 5.51
C VAL A 229 -22.89 1.70 5.16
N SER A 230 -22.84 1.14 3.95
CA SER A 230 -23.82 0.18 3.42
C SER A 230 -23.52 -1.30 3.74
N LEU A 231 -22.37 -1.62 4.36
CA LEU A 231 -22.13 -2.96 4.94
C LEU A 231 -22.96 -3.09 6.23
N PRO A 232 -23.84 -4.11 6.37
CA PRO A 232 -24.64 -4.27 7.58
C PRO A 232 -23.76 -4.26 8.83
N VAL A 233 -24.11 -3.41 9.80
CA VAL A 233 -23.35 -3.19 11.04
C VAL A 233 -22.98 -4.51 11.74
N LEU A 234 -23.81 -5.55 11.62
CA LEU A 234 -23.55 -6.88 12.17
C LEU A 234 -22.43 -7.66 11.46
N VAL A 235 -22.35 -7.57 10.12
CA VAL A 235 -21.28 -8.19 9.33
C VAL A 235 -19.96 -7.48 9.61
N SER A 236 -20.01 -6.14 9.72
CA SER A 236 -18.87 -5.32 10.14
C SER A 236 -18.41 -5.68 11.55
N LYS A 237 -19.31 -5.67 12.56
CA LYS A 237 -18.98 -6.05 13.96
C LYS A 237 -18.40 -7.45 14.08
N ARG A 238 -18.96 -8.48 13.43
CA ARG A 238 -18.44 -9.85 13.48
C ARG A 238 -17.05 -9.97 12.83
N SER A 239 -16.84 -9.31 11.70
CA SER A 239 -15.55 -9.27 10.99
C SER A 239 -14.46 -8.56 11.81
N LEU A 240 -14.82 -7.42 12.41
CA LEU A 240 -13.95 -6.64 13.29
C LEU A 240 -13.56 -7.43 14.54
N VAL A 241 -14.54 -8.02 15.24
CA VAL A 241 -14.29 -8.84 16.42
C VAL A 241 -13.44 -10.06 16.09
N ARG A 242 -13.66 -10.72 14.93
CA ARG A 242 -12.80 -11.84 14.50
C ARG A 242 -11.36 -11.40 14.25
N SER A 243 -11.16 -10.21 13.68
CA SER A 243 -9.84 -9.67 13.37
C SER A 243 -9.05 -9.27 14.62
N VAL A 244 -9.74 -8.85 15.69
CA VAL A 244 -9.10 -8.36 16.94
C VAL A 244 -9.09 -9.40 18.07
N LYS A 245 -9.94 -10.44 18.01
CA LYS A 245 -10.04 -11.52 19.01
C LYS A 245 -8.70 -12.15 19.42
N PRO A 246 -7.78 -12.49 18.48
CA PRO A 246 -6.49 -13.07 18.86
C PRO A 246 -5.65 -12.11 19.72
N ALA A 247 -5.65 -10.82 19.40
CA ALA A 247 -4.93 -9.81 20.16
C ALA A 247 -5.50 -9.66 21.59
N LEU A 248 -6.82 -9.67 21.74
CA LEU A 248 -7.48 -9.61 23.05
C LEU A 248 -7.18 -10.83 23.93
N ARG A 249 -7.08 -12.03 23.33
CA ARG A 249 -6.65 -13.25 24.06
C ARG A 249 -5.23 -13.12 24.60
N THR A 250 -4.31 -12.57 23.81
CA THR A 250 -2.91 -12.35 24.24
C THR A 250 -2.82 -11.36 25.40
N ILE A 251 -3.63 -10.30 25.39
CA ILE A 251 -3.67 -9.31 26.48
C ILE A 251 -4.24 -9.95 27.75
N ARG A 252 -5.37 -10.64 27.64
CA ARG A 252 -6.08 -11.24 28.79
C ARG A 252 -5.31 -12.38 29.46
N THR A 253 -4.47 -13.10 28.72
CA THR A 253 -3.64 -14.20 29.26
C THR A 253 -2.37 -13.71 29.95
N ARG A 254 -1.94 -12.46 29.69
CA ARG A 254 -0.67 -11.91 30.18
C ARG A 254 -0.82 -10.77 31.17
N LEU A 255 -2.04 -10.27 31.37
CA LEU A 255 -2.37 -9.28 32.38
C LEU A 255 -3.47 -9.87 33.27
N PRO A 256 -3.18 -10.17 34.54
CA PRO A 256 -4.22 -10.44 35.52
C PRO A 256 -4.90 -9.11 35.83
N LEU A 257 -5.85 -8.72 34.97
CA LEU A 257 -6.82 -7.68 35.28
C LEU A 257 -8.06 -8.43 35.75
N GLU A 258 -8.17 -8.62 37.06
CA GLU A 258 -9.41 -9.06 37.71
C GLU A 258 -10.47 -7.95 37.69
#